data_AF-A0A1N7QAU7-F1
#
_entry.id   AF-A0A1N7QAU7-F1
#
_cell.length_a   1.000
_cell.length_b   1.000
_cell.length_c   1.000
_cell.angle_alpha   90.00
_cell.angle_beta   90.00
_cell.angle_gamma   90.00
#
_symmetry.space_group_name_H-M   'P 1'
#
loop_
_entity.id
_entity.type
_entity.pdbx_description
1 polymer ?
#
loop_
_entity_poly.entity_id
_entity_poly.type
_entity_poly.pdbx_seq_one_letter_code
_entity_poly.pdbx_strand_id
1 'polypeptide(L)'
;MCFSANDLLSALLEAAPRPTVQAPRDARGLYGLVDHHGDLRYIGSTSSTEQTFYERIHQRHRTGSEGMSHYFSAMYNTGRMWRDRKDALTKADGDIAKALRNEFVVDHCRAVWLPLPDTVDITRLEAEVIALAPDHAIAWNRRRMQVYDEPVDLVEATLRRLGWGARELAAIERQRLRFLSSMVGTVATPAPKPAAIRQTRVTPFPEGPFRFFALDVETANNDRGSICQIGVACVRPDNSIETWVTYVDPQVERWVFTYLHGISARTVQGAPTFAEVLSVLREALNGGTVYQHSGFDRSAIAAACGNCGLPTPQWDWRDSVHVARAAWPELRGNGGHGLASLKQHLGLVFEHHDAGEDARAAAEVVLRAEGVQPVRTGPRVQTGQITIADDEEFDLIEDGNETVMRVRETAAASMPSNAVPRQHAARHIGTTEITQGNIDNNHIYLRSFFEKFPADAIGGSNRASAAQREIAVDWGGGTVVMTDLDGAKRFFRKRSWIREFFERHGVRAGDMVTVEEVAPYSYRVALQRRNP
;
A
#
# COMPACT_ATOMS: atom_id res chain seq x y z
N MET A 1 -18.76 -38.75 6.44
CA MET A 1 -19.39 -37.44 6.11
C MET A 1 -18.49 -36.75 5.12
N CYS A 2 -19.04 -36.19 4.04
CA CYS A 2 -18.27 -35.35 3.12
C CYS A 2 -18.41 -33.91 3.62
N PHE A 3 -17.31 -33.25 3.94
CA PHE A 3 -17.33 -31.84 4.33
C PHE A 3 -17.24 -30.99 3.07
N SER A 4 -18.23 -30.13 2.81
CA SER A 4 -18.16 -29.17 1.71
C SER A 4 -17.59 -27.84 2.20
N ALA A 5 -16.83 -27.15 1.35
CA ALA A 5 -16.25 -25.85 1.70
C ALA A 5 -17.34 -24.79 1.98
N ASN A 6 -18.48 -24.83 1.28
CA ASN A 6 -19.61 -23.93 1.52
C ASN A 6 -20.24 -24.15 2.90
N ASP A 7 -20.45 -25.41 3.29
CA ASP A 7 -21.04 -25.73 4.60
C ASP A 7 -20.08 -25.34 5.73
N LEU A 8 -18.78 -25.56 5.54
CA LEU A 8 -17.75 -25.16 6.51
C LEU A 8 -17.63 -23.64 6.63
N LEU A 9 -17.68 -22.90 5.51
CA LEU A 9 -17.69 -21.45 5.53
C LEU A 9 -18.93 -20.90 6.25
N SER A 10 -20.11 -21.43 5.92
CA SER A 10 -21.37 -21.04 6.55
C SER A 10 -21.32 -21.31 8.05
N ALA A 11 -20.86 -22.50 8.44
CA ALA A 11 -20.69 -22.87 9.84
C ALA A 11 -19.66 -21.99 10.58
N LEU A 12 -18.59 -21.53 9.93
CA LEU A 12 -17.64 -20.58 10.53
C LEU A 12 -18.28 -19.19 10.76
N LEU A 13 -19.08 -18.72 9.80
CA LEU A 13 -19.75 -17.41 9.87
C LEU A 13 -20.88 -17.40 10.91
N GLU A 14 -21.60 -18.52 11.05
CA GLU A 14 -22.73 -18.65 11.98
C GLU A 14 -22.32 -19.10 13.39
N ALA A 15 -21.11 -19.65 13.55
CA ALA A 15 -20.64 -20.14 14.85
C ALA A 15 -20.56 -19.00 15.88
N ALA A 16 -21.08 -19.26 17.08
CA ALA A 16 -20.98 -18.33 18.19
C ALA A 16 -19.49 -18.07 18.55
N PRO A 17 -19.02 -16.81 18.52
CA PRO A 17 -17.65 -16.48 18.91
C PRO A 17 -17.40 -16.76 20.40
N ARG A 18 -16.30 -17.44 20.69
CA ARG A 18 -15.93 -17.87 22.05
C ARG A 18 -14.58 -17.28 22.49
N PRO A 19 -14.34 -17.13 23.80
CA PRO A 19 -13.03 -16.73 24.32
C PRO A 19 -11.92 -17.67 23.84
N THR A 20 -10.79 -17.11 23.42
CA THR A 20 -9.67 -17.89 22.85
C THR A 20 -9.15 -18.98 23.80
N VAL A 21 -9.23 -18.77 25.12
CA VAL A 21 -8.81 -19.73 26.15
C VAL A 21 -9.64 -21.01 26.16
N GLN A 22 -10.86 -20.97 25.60
CA GLN A 22 -11.76 -22.13 25.50
C GLN A 22 -11.50 -22.97 24.24
N ALA A 23 -10.53 -22.57 23.39
CA ALA A 23 -10.17 -23.36 22.22
C ALA A 23 -9.73 -24.78 22.65
N PRO A 24 -10.20 -25.85 21.97
CA PRO A 24 -9.89 -27.23 22.32
C PRO A 24 -8.39 -27.53 22.31
N ARG A 25 -7.95 -28.39 23.24
CA ARG A 25 -6.55 -28.82 23.41
C ARG A 25 -6.27 -30.19 22.77
N ASP A 26 -7.30 -30.81 22.22
CA ASP A 26 -7.32 -32.19 21.73
C ASP A 26 -8.03 -32.30 20.38
N ALA A 27 -8.32 -31.17 19.73
CA ALA A 27 -8.99 -31.12 18.44
C ALA A 27 -8.28 -30.23 17.43
N ARG A 28 -8.51 -30.56 16.16
CA ARG A 28 -7.96 -29.94 14.96
C ARG A 28 -9.07 -29.62 13.97
N GLY A 29 -8.81 -28.75 13.01
CA GLY A 29 -9.74 -28.40 11.93
C GLY A 29 -9.56 -26.96 11.46
N LEU A 30 -10.67 -26.30 11.14
CA LEU A 30 -10.71 -24.90 10.72
C LEU A 30 -11.11 -23.98 11.87
N TYR A 31 -10.58 -22.77 11.88
CA TYR A 31 -10.93 -21.76 12.87
C TYR A 31 -10.99 -20.37 12.25
N GLY A 32 -11.69 -19.48 12.96
CA GLY A 32 -11.83 -18.09 12.64
C GLY A 32 -11.38 -17.19 13.77
N LEU A 33 -10.74 -16.06 13.47
CA LEU A 33 -10.44 -15.02 14.46
C LEU A 33 -11.42 -13.87 14.31
N VAL A 34 -12.01 -13.47 15.43
CA VAL A 34 -13.04 -12.45 15.51
C VAL A 34 -12.47 -11.23 16.22
N ASP A 35 -12.56 -10.07 15.57
CA ASP A 35 -12.02 -8.81 16.08
C ASP A 35 -12.86 -8.20 17.21
N HIS A 36 -12.47 -7.02 17.67
CA HIS A 36 -13.15 -6.30 18.74
C HIS A 36 -14.51 -5.71 18.36
N HIS A 37 -14.87 -5.72 17.07
CA HIS A 37 -16.20 -5.35 16.58
C HIS A 37 -17.14 -6.57 16.51
N GLY A 38 -16.62 -7.77 16.76
CA GLY A 38 -17.41 -9.01 16.68
C GLY A 38 -17.42 -9.63 15.29
N ASP A 39 -16.60 -9.14 14.36
CA ASP A 39 -16.57 -9.64 13.01
C ASP A 39 -15.47 -10.68 12.81
N LEU A 40 -15.78 -11.74 12.06
CA LEU A 40 -14.77 -12.66 11.55
C LEU A 40 -13.82 -11.89 10.61
N ARG A 41 -12.51 -12.03 10.81
CA ARG A 41 -11.49 -11.33 10.00
C ARG A 41 -10.42 -12.24 9.41
N TYR A 42 -10.23 -13.40 10.01
CA TYR A 42 -9.23 -14.37 9.56
C TYR A 42 -9.84 -15.75 9.56
N ILE A 43 -9.57 -16.53 8.52
CA ILE A 43 -9.83 -17.97 8.49
C ILE A 43 -8.48 -18.69 8.43
N GLY A 44 -8.30 -19.71 9.27
CA GLY A 44 -7.12 -20.55 9.19
C GLY A 44 -7.38 -21.98 9.62
N SER A 45 -6.32 -22.79 9.59
CA SER A 45 -6.40 -24.19 9.95
C SER A 45 -5.29 -24.67 10.90
N THR A 46 -5.54 -25.81 11.53
CA THR A 46 -4.53 -26.62 12.23
C THR A 46 -4.08 -27.79 11.34
N SER A 47 -3.60 -27.49 10.14
CA SER A 47 -3.17 -28.48 9.14
C SER A 47 -2.00 -29.38 9.58
N SER A 48 -1.18 -28.94 10.53
CA SER A 48 -0.17 -29.77 11.18
C SER A 48 -0.79 -30.68 12.25
N THR A 49 -0.45 -31.96 12.26
CA THR A 49 -0.87 -32.96 13.26
C THR A 49 -0.42 -32.61 14.68
N GLU A 50 0.67 -31.85 14.78
CA GLU A 50 1.29 -31.43 16.04
C GLU A 50 0.69 -30.13 16.60
N GLN A 51 -0.41 -29.63 16.03
CA GLN A 51 -1.01 -28.36 16.45
C GLN A 51 -2.51 -28.50 16.67
N THR A 52 -2.95 -28.03 17.83
CA THR A 52 -4.34 -27.97 18.28
C THR A 52 -4.91 -26.57 18.08
N PHE A 53 -6.23 -26.42 18.21
CA PHE A 53 -6.86 -25.10 18.20
C PHE A 53 -6.31 -24.19 19.30
N TYR A 54 -6.11 -24.72 20.51
CA TYR A 54 -5.57 -23.93 21.63
C TYR A 54 -4.19 -23.37 21.31
N GLU A 55 -3.27 -24.20 20.81
CA GLU A 55 -1.91 -23.76 20.47
C GLU A 55 -1.93 -22.70 19.37
N ARG A 56 -2.76 -22.90 18.35
CA ARG A 56 -2.79 -21.98 17.21
C ARG A 56 -3.49 -20.66 17.53
N ILE A 57 -4.67 -20.71 18.15
CA ILE A 57 -5.49 -19.54 18.45
C ILE A 57 -4.94 -18.81 19.69
N HIS A 58 -4.84 -19.53 20.82
CA HIS A 58 -4.56 -18.91 22.11
C HIS A 58 -3.06 -18.68 22.36
N GLN A 59 -2.18 -19.61 22.00
CA GLN A 59 -0.74 -19.44 22.25
C GLN A 59 0.00 -18.70 21.14
N ARG A 60 -0.42 -18.88 19.88
CA ARG A 60 0.22 -18.19 18.75
C ARG A 60 -0.46 -16.89 18.39
N HIS A 61 -1.70 -16.90 17.90
CA HIS A 61 -2.33 -15.65 17.44
C HIS A 61 -2.44 -14.59 18.53
N ARG A 62 -2.86 -14.96 19.75
CA ARG A 62 -2.94 -14.05 20.89
C ARG A 62 -1.55 -13.69 21.45
N THR A 63 -0.77 -14.65 21.94
CA THR A 63 0.44 -14.36 22.75
C THR A 63 1.77 -14.40 21.99
N GLY A 64 1.75 -14.68 20.69
CA GLY A 64 2.93 -14.80 19.86
C GLY A 64 3.72 -13.50 19.67
N SER A 65 4.64 -13.52 18.71
CA SER A 65 5.31 -12.32 18.20
C SER A 65 4.40 -11.48 17.32
N GLU A 66 4.67 -10.19 17.19
CA GLU A 66 3.92 -9.18 16.43
C GLU A 66 4.08 -9.31 14.90
N GLY A 67 4.49 -10.48 14.42
CA GLY A 67 4.67 -10.76 13.01
C GLY A 67 3.37 -11.17 12.32
N MET A 68 3.39 -11.13 10.99
CA MET A 68 2.22 -11.33 10.11
C MET A 68 1.56 -12.72 10.18
N SER A 69 2.05 -13.63 11.04
CA SER A 69 1.46 -14.96 11.27
C SER A 69 0.72 -15.07 12.59
N HIS A 70 0.77 -14.04 13.46
CA HIS A 70 0.09 -14.00 14.74
C HIS A 70 -0.89 -12.82 14.78
N TYR A 71 -2.00 -12.95 14.07
CA TYR A 71 -2.88 -11.82 13.73
C TYR A 71 -3.36 -10.97 14.90
N PHE A 72 -3.83 -11.52 16.02
CA PHE A 72 -4.19 -10.64 17.15
C PHE A 72 -2.99 -9.83 17.66
N SER A 73 -1.84 -10.47 17.83
CA SER A 73 -0.61 -9.79 18.22
C SER A 73 -0.14 -8.76 17.19
N ALA A 74 -0.33 -9.00 15.89
CA ALA A 74 0.08 -8.08 14.83
C ALA A 74 -0.90 -6.90 14.69
N MET A 75 -2.20 -7.18 14.67
CA MET A 75 -3.27 -6.20 14.40
C MET A 75 -3.48 -5.21 15.56
N TYR A 76 -3.16 -5.62 16.79
CA TYR A 76 -3.26 -4.75 17.97
C TYR A 76 -1.89 -4.29 18.50
N ASN A 77 -0.82 -4.42 17.72
CA ASN A 77 0.47 -3.80 18.05
C ASN A 77 0.46 -2.31 17.68
N THR A 78 -0.33 -1.52 18.41
CA THR A 78 -0.63 -0.11 18.11
C THR A 78 -0.76 0.68 19.41
N GLY A 79 -0.48 1.98 19.36
CA GLY A 79 -0.64 2.90 20.49
C GLY A 79 0.02 2.41 21.78
N ARG A 80 -0.73 2.39 22.88
CA ARG A 80 -0.29 1.92 24.21
C ARG A 80 0.01 0.42 24.28
N MET A 81 -0.48 -0.35 23.31
CA MET A 81 -0.23 -1.79 23.15
C MET A 81 0.96 -2.09 22.23
N TRP A 82 1.60 -1.05 21.70
CA TRP A 82 2.72 -1.18 20.78
C TRP A 82 4.00 -1.62 21.47
N ARG A 83 4.77 -2.43 20.76
CA ARG A 83 6.10 -2.87 21.12
C ARG A 83 6.95 -3.05 19.87
N ASP A 84 8.19 -2.54 19.89
CA ASP A 84 9.24 -3.03 19.03
C ASP A 84 10.06 -4.11 19.75
N ARG A 85 9.97 -5.36 19.29
CA ARG A 85 10.72 -6.48 19.87
C ARG A 85 12.23 -6.40 19.59
N LYS A 86 12.65 -5.69 18.54
CA LYS A 86 14.04 -5.61 18.12
C LYS A 86 14.83 -4.57 18.92
N ASP A 87 14.14 -3.62 19.55
CA ASP A 87 14.77 -2.61 20.39
C ASP A 87 14.87 -3.10 21.85
N ALA A 88 16.06 -3.55 22.23
CA ALA A 88 16.35 -4.01 23.58
C ALA A 88 16.19 -2.91 24.65
N LEU A 89 16.34 -1.63 24.29
CA LEU A 89 16.23 -0.50 25.23
C LEU A 89 14.79 -0.29 25.70
N THR A 90 13.82 -0.80 24.94
CA THR A 90 12.39 -0.65 25.25
C THR A 90 11.77 -1.90 25.85
N LYS A 91 12.55 -2.96 26.04
CA LYS A 91 12.05 -4.30 26.39
C LYS A 91 11.15 -4.30 27.62
N ALA A 92 11.54 -3.61 28.71
CA ALA A 92 10.76 -3.60 29.95
C ALA A 92 9.36 -2.99 29.75
N ASP A 93 9.29 -1.80 29.15
CA ASP A 93 8.03 -1.12 28.85
C ASP A 93 7.23 -1.89 27.78
N GLY A 94 7.90 -2.43 26.77
CA GLY A 94 7.29 -3.22 25.71
C GLY A 94 6.73 -4.57 26.18
N ASP A 95 7.31 -5.18 27.22
CA ASP A 95 6.73 -6.36 27.86
C ASP A 95 5.42 -6.03 28.59
N ILE A 96 5.31 -4.83 29.19
CA ILE A 96 4.06 -4.32 29.79
C ILE A 96 3.02 -4.02 28.72
N ALA A 97 3.39 -3.34 27.62
CA ALA A 97 2.48 -3.09 26.50
C ALA A 97 1.98 -4.39 25.85
N LYS A 98 2.86 -5.40 25.72
CA LYS A 98 2.46 -6.74 25.28
C LYS A 98 1.46 -7.39 26.26
N ALA A 99 1.66 -7.24 27.57
CA ALA A 99 0.72 -7.75 28.56
C ALA A 99 -0.66 -7.09 28.41
N LEU A 100 -0.70 -5.76 28.21
CA LEU A 100 -1.94 -5.02 27.95
C LEU A 100 -2.64 -5.54 26.70
N ARG A 101 -1.91 -5.72 25.60
CA ARG A 101 -2.45 -6.26 24.36
C ARG A 101 -3.07 -7.66 24.53
N ASN A 102 -2.38 -8.53 25.27
CA ASN A 102 -2.89 -9.88 25.52
C ASN A 102 -4.21 -9.87 26.29
N GLU A 103 -4.35 -8.94 27.23
CA GLU A 103 -5.56 -8.74 28.04
C GLU A 103 -6.68 -8.06 27.24
N PHE A 104 -6.34 -7.10 26.37
CA PHE A 104 -7.28 -6.52 25.41
C PHE A 104 -7.92 -7.60 24.52
N VAL A 105 -7.11 -8.54 24.02
CA VAL A 105 -7.60 -9.66 23.21
C VAL A 105 -8.49 -10.61 24.02
N VAL A 106 -8.25 -10.76 25.33
CA VAL A 106 -9.13 -11.53 26.22
C VAL A 106 -10.49 -10.85 26.35
N ASP A 107 -10.49 -9.54 26.55
CA ASP A 107 -11.72 -8.79 26.82
C ASP A 107 -12.58 -8.66 25.56
N HIS A 108 -11.95 -8.32 24.44
CA HIS A 108 -12.66 -7.79 23.28
C HIS A 108 -12.65 -8.69 22.06
N CYS A 109 -11.71 -9.64 21.94
CA CYS A 109 -11.61 -10.49 20.75
C CYS A 109 -12.08 -11.93 21.03
N ARG A 110 -12.52 -12.63 19.99
CA ARG A 110 -13.06 -14.00 20.11
C ARG A 110 -12.55 -14.89 18.99
N ALA A 111 -12.86 -16.18 19.05
CA ALA A 111 -12.58 -17.11 17.97
C ALA A 111 -13.74 -18.08 17.78
N VAL A 112 -13.83 -18.62 16.57
CA VAL A 112 -14.72 -19.72 16.20
C VAL A 112 -13.88 -20.90 15.73
N TRP A 113 -14.38 -22.12 15.85
CA TRP A 113 -13.65 -23.32 15.42
C TRP A 113 -14.61 -24.44 15.08
N LEU A 114 -14.23 -25.19 14.04
CA LEU A 114 -14.93 -26.36 13.53
C LEU A 114 -13.98 -27.56 13.57
N PRO A 115 -14.14 -28.46 14.55
CA PRO A 115 -13.38 -29.69 14.61
C PRO A 115 -13.60 -30.54 13.36
N LEU A 116 -12.51 -31.03 12.77
CA LEU A 116 -12.52 -31.91 11.62
C LEU A 116 -11.76 -33.21 11.94
N PRO A 117 -12.20 -34.37 11.45
CA PRO A 117 -11.47 -35.63 11.62
C PRO A 117 -10.09 -35.58 10.95
N ASP A 118 -9.08 -36.24 11.53
CA ASP A 118 -7.73 -36.30 10.94
C ASP A 118 -7.66 -36.98 9.57
N THR A 119 -8.71 -37.70 9.18
CA THR A 119 -8.83 -38.37 7.87
C THR A 119 -9.14 -37.40 6.72
N VAL A 120 -9.46 -36.13 7.00
CA VAL A 120 -9.78 -35.14 5.96
C VAL A 120 -8.58 -34.26 5.63
N ASP A 121 -8.49 -33.83 4.37
CA ASP A 121 -7.47 -32.88 3.95
C ASP A 121 -7.84 -31.45 4.40
N ILE A 122 -7.49 -31.14 5.65
CA ILE A 122 -7.76 -29.84 6.28
C ILE A 122 -7.09 -28.70 5.49
N THR A 123 -5.90 -28.92 4.92
CA THR A 123 -5.17 -27.90 4.17
C THR A 123 -5.90 -27.52 2.88
N ARG A 124 -6.39 -28.53 2.16
CA ARG A 124 -7.20 -28.31 0.97
C ARG A 124 -8.51 -27.59 1.31
N LEU A 125 -9.20 -28.03 2.36
CA LEU A 125 -10.46 -27.41 2.80
C LEU A 125 -10.27 -25.95 3.22
N GLU A 126 -9.17 -25.61 3.90
CA GLU A 126 -8.82 -24.23 4.23
C GLU A 126 -8.72 -23.35 2.98
N ALA A 127 -8.01 -23.82 1.95
CA ALA A 127 -7.85 -23.08 0.71
C ALA A 127 -9.19 -22.88 -0.03
N GLU A 128 -10.01 -23.94 -0.10
CA GLU A 128 -11.34 -23.87 -0.72
C GLU A 128 -12.28 -22.93 0.06
N VAL A 129 -12.28 -22.98 1.40
CA VAL A 129 -13.08 -22.07 2.24
C VAL A 129 -12.63 -20.62 2.08
N ILE A 130 -11.32 -20.34 2.10
CA ILE A 130 -10.80 -18.98 1.91
C ILE A 130 -11.16 -18.43 0.53
N ALA A 131 -11.15 -19.26 -0.52
CA ALA A 131 -11.53 -18.84 -1.87
C ALA A 131 -13.00 -18.42 -2.00
N LEU A 132 -13.87 -18.97 -1.14
CA LEU A 132 -15.31 -18.67 -1.11
C LEU A 132 -15.67 -17.56 -0.10
N ALA A 133 -14.81 -17.31 0.87
CA ALA A 133 -15.09 -16.41 1.98
C ALA A 133 -15.23 -14.94 1.51
N PRO A 134 -16.21 -14.19 2.06
CA PRO A 134 -16.36 -12.78 1.73
C PRO A 134 -15.15 -11.97 2.22
N ASP A 135 -14.85 -10.88 1.53
CA ASP A 135 -13.67 -10.02 1.78
C ASP A 135 -13.47 -9.64 3.25
N HIS A 136 -14.55 -9.34 3.97
CA HIS A 136 -14.48 -8.94 5.37
C HIS A 136 -14.03 -10.09 6.28
N ALA A 137 -14.42 -11.35 5.98
CA ALA A 137 -14.12 -12.55 6.76
C ALA A 137 -12.66 -13.01 6.65
N ILE A 138 -11.98 -12.57 5.59
CA ILE A 138 -10.58 -12.88 5.29
C ILE A 138 -9.72 -11.62 5.17
N ALA A 139 -10.17 -10.50 5.74
CA ALA A 139 -9.44 -9.23 5.72
C ALA A 139 -8.01 -9.39 6.23
N TRP A 140 -7.80 -10.26 7.22
CA TRP A 140 -6.49 -10.55 7.79
C TRP A 140 -5.69 -11.64 7.02
N ASN A 141 -6.30 -12.38 6.11
CA ASN A 141 -5.56 -13.34 5.27
C ASN A 141 -4.73 -12.66 4.16
N ARG A 142 -4.99 -11.36 3.88
CA ARG A 142 -4.39 -10.62 2.77
C ARG A 142 -3.03 -10.01 3.13
N ARG A 143 -2.17 -9.80 2.11
CA ARG A 143 -0.78 -9.32 2.31
C ARG A 143 -0.63 -7.86 2.70
N ARG A 144 -1.66 -7.04 2.54
CA ARG A 144 -1.67 -5.60 2.84
C ARG A 144 -2.68 -5.26 3.93
N MET A 145 -2.60 -5.96 5.07
CA MET A 145 -3.39 -5.61 6.25
C MET A 145 -2.91 -4.28 6.81
N GLN A 146 -3.85 -3.37 7.08
CA GLN A 146 -3.58 -2.20 7.91
C GLN A 146 -3.81 -2.60 9.37
N VAL A 147 -2.81 -2.34 10.22
CA VAL A 147 -2.94 -2.52 11.67
C VAL A 147 -4.01 -1.55 12.17
N TYR A 148 -4.79 -1.93 13.18
CA TYR A 148 -5.79 -1.01 13.73
C TYR A 148 -5.10 0.21 14.36
N ASP A 149 -5.79 1.35 14.31
CA ASP A 149 -5.58 2.36 15.33
C ASP A 149 -5.94 1.81 16.71
N GLU A 150 -5.35 2.36 17.76
CA GLU A 150 -5.66 1.93 19.11
C GLU A 150 -7.15 2.16 19.44
N PRO A 151 -7.92 1.12 19.82
CA PRO A 151 -9.31 1.28 20.25
C PRO A 151 -9.35 1.85 21.67
N VAL A 152 -9.13 3.17 21.79
CA VAL A 152 -8.82 3.85 23.06
C VAL A 152 -9.82 3.50 24.17
N ASP A 153 -11.12 3.54 23.90
CA ASP A 153 -12.15 3.27 24.93
C ASP A 153 -12.14 1.82 25.44
N LEU A 154 -11.85 0.88 24.56
CA LEU A 154 -11.75 -0.54 24.92
C LEU A 154 -10.43 -0.82 25.66
N VAL A 155 -9.35 -0.14 25.27
CA VAL A 155 -8.09 -0.16 26.03
C VAL A 155 -8.29 0.44 27.43
N GLU A 156 -9.03 1.54 27.57
CA GLU A 156 -9.41 2.11 28.87
C GLU A 156 -10.26 1.14 29.69
N ALA A 157 -11.22 0.44 29.07
CA ALA A 157 -12.00 -0.59 29.74
C ALA A 157 -11.12 -1.74 30.26
N THR A 158 -10.15 -2.19 29.44
CA THR A 158 -9.16 -3.20 29.81
C THR A 158 -8.32 -2.70 31.00
N LEU A 159 -7.80 -1.46 30.94
CA LEU A 159 -6.99 -0.87 32.02
C LEU A 159 -7.76 -0.73 33.32
N ARG A 160 -9.04 -0.30 33.26
CA ARG A 160 -9.92 -0.23 34.44
C ARG A 160 -10.10 -1.60 35.10
N ARG A 161 -10.28 -2.66 34.31
CA ARG A 161 -10.38 -4.04 34.82
C ARG A 161 -9.08 -4.50 35.45
N LEU A 162 -7.94 -4.19 34.83
CA LEU A 162 -6.63 -4.63 35.29
C LEU A 162 -6.16 -3.93 36.58
N GLY A 163 -6.64 -2.71 36.85
CA GLY A 163 -6.31 -1.97 38.07
C GLY A 163 -4.81 -1.65 38.20
N TRP A 164 -4.13 -1.44 37.07
CA TRP A 164 -2.69 -1.20 37.03
C TRP A 164 -2.26 0.10 37.72
N GLY A 165 -1.06 0.10 38.30
CA GLY A 165 -0.50 1.23 39.03
C GLY A 165 0.15 2.27 38.13
N ALA A 166 0.57 3.38 38.74
CA ALA A 166 1.18 4.51 38.03
C ALA A 166 2.42 4.12 37.20
N ARG A 167 3.16 3.09 37.64
CA ARG A 167 4.35 2.59 36.95
C ARG A 167 4.00 1.97 35.60
N GLU A 168 3.03 1.06 35.57
CA GLU A 168 2.59 0.38 34.37
C GLU A 168 1.92 1.35 33.40
N LEU A 169 1.08 2.26 33.90
CA LEU A 169 0.44 3.31 33.11
C LEU A 169 1.47 4.24 32.44
N ALA A 170 2.51 4.63 33.17
CA ALA A 170 3.60 5.42 32.61
C ALA A 170 4.40 4.64 31.55
N ALA A 171 4.56 3.33 31.70
CA ALA A 171 5.27 2.48 30.75
C ALA A 171 4.53 2.37 29.40
N ILE A 172 3.22 2.11 29.43
CA ILE A 172 2.42 2.03 28.20
C ILE A 172 2.28 3.39 27.51
N GLU A 173 2.27 4.49 28.26
CA GLU A 173 2.25 5.83 27.65
C GLU A 173 3.59 6.15 26.97
N ARG A 174 4.72 5.74 27.56
CA ARG A 174 6.02 5.81 26.86
C ARG A 174 6.02 4.95 25.58
N GLN A 175 5.39 3.78 25.58
CA GLN A 175 5.24 2.97 24.36
C GLN A 175 4.36 3.65 23.32
N ARG A 176 3.25 4.28 23.72
CA ARG A 176 2.41 5.08 22.83
C ARG A 176 3.22 6.19 22.19
N LEU A 177 3.96 6.97 22.96
CA LEU A 177 4.81 8.04 22.43
C LEU A 177 5.84 7.50 21.43
N ARG A 178 6.47 6.36 21.71
CA ARG A 178 7.40 5.71 20.79
C ARG A 178 6.71 5.20 19.52
N PHE A 179 5.51 4.64 19.62
CA PHE A 179 4.70 4.26 18.46
C PHE A 179 4.43 5.48 17.58
N LEU A 180 4.00 6.59 18.18
CA LEU A 180 3.80 7.85 17.47
C LEU A 180 5.09 8.33 16.81
N SER A 181 6.22 8.34 17.52
CA SER A 181 7.52 8.69 16.96
C SER A 181 7.95 7.74 15.83
N SER A 182 7.62 6.45 15.93
CA SER A 182 7.93 5.46 14.89
C SER A 182 7.10 5.66 13.62
N MET A 183 5.88 6.20 13.76
CA MET A 183 5.06 6.63 12.62
C MET A 183 5.55 7.96 12.02
N VAL A 184 6.21 8.81 12.81
CA VAL A 184 6.76 10.12 12.40
C VAL A 184 8.19 10.01 11.84
N GLY A 185 8.83 8.84 11.93
CA GLY A 185 10.21 8.55 11.50
C GLY A 185 10.56 8.71 10.01
N THR A 186 9.76 9.44 9.23
CA THR A 186 10.10 9.91 7.87
C THR A 186 9.98 11.42 7.66
N VAL A 187 9.72 12.24 8.69
CA VAL A 187 10.02 13.69 8.63
C VAL A 187 10.39 14.18 10.03
N ALA A 188 11.60 14.74 10.16
CA ALA A 188 12.06 15.37 11.40
C ALA A 188 11.49 16.78 11.56
N THR A 189 11.04 17.17 12.77
CA THR A 189 11.35 18.47 13.45
C THR A 189 10.70 18.57 14.85
N PRO A 190 11.12 19.53 15.73
CA PRO A 190 11.28 19.32 17.17
C PRO A 190 10.12 19.80 18.08
N ALA A 191 10.26 19.49 19.37
CA ALA A 191 9.29 19.65 20.46
C ALA A 191 8.94 21.11 20.86
N PRO A 192 7.75 21.38 21.45
CA PRO A 192 7.28 22.72 21.77
C PRO A 192 7.46 23.14 23.24
N LYS A 193 7.39 24.46 23.50
CA LYS A 193 7.04 25.11 24.78
C LYS A 193 6.19 26.38 24.51
N PRO A 194 5.44 26.93 25.50
CA PRO A 194 3.98 27.04 25.46
C PRO A 194 3.36 28.38 25.00
N ALA A 195 2.09 28.29 24.54
CA ALA A 195 0.91 29.19 24.54
C ALA A 195 1.09 30.73 24.51
N ALA A 196 0.31 31.57 23.81
CA ALA A 196 -0.88 31.46 22.95
C ALA A 196 -1.08 32.78 22.19
N ILE A 197 -1.54 32.77 20.92
CA ILE A 197 -2.33 33.85 20.27
C ILE A 197 -3.25 33.18 19.22
N ARG A 198 -4.56 33.53 19.21
CA ARG A 198 -5.53 33.10 18.20
C ARG A 198 -5.09 33.57 16.80
N GLN A 199 -4.64 32.64 15.96
CA GLN A 199 -4.50 32.82 14.51
C GLN A 199 -5.39 31.79 13.81
N THR A 200 -6.03 32.23 12.72
CA THR A 200 -6.99 31.48 11.92
C THR A 200 -6.52 30.07 11.61
N ARG A 201 -7.32 29.06 12.00
CA ARG A 201 -7.03 27.63 11.79
C ARG A 201 -7.24 27.16 10.35
N VAL A 202 -7.82 27.99 9.49
CA VAL A 202 -8.09 27.67 8.08
C VAL A 202 -6.93 28.13 7.22
N THR A 203 -6.46 27.25 6.34
CA THR A 203 -5.45 27.57 5.32
C THR A 203 -5.93 28.71 4.43
N PRO A 204 -5.09 29.74 4.16
CA PRO A 204 -5.48 30.83 3.26
C PRO A 204 -5.97 30.29 1.92
N PHE A 205 -7.09 30.82 1.44
CA PHE A 205 -7.63 30.45 0.13
C PHE A 205 -6.86 31.19 -0.98
N PRO A 206 -6.60 30.54 -2.13
CA PRO A 206 -5.89 31.17 -3.26
C PRO A 206 -6.52 32.49 -3.70
N GLU A 207 -5.70 33.49 -4.01
CA GLU A 207 -6.19 34.77 -4.52
C GLU A 207 -6.48 34.70 -6.03
N GLY A 208 -7.57 35.34 -6.44
CA GLY A 208 -8.04 35.37 -7.82
C GLY A 208 -7.20 36.26 -8.76
N PRO A 209 -7.67 36.46 -10.02
CA PRO A 209 -8.98 36.09 -10.53
C PRO A 209 -9.10 34.60 -10.86
N PHE A 210 -10.32 34.07 -10.73
CA PHE A 210 -10.69 32.71 -11.13
C PHE A 210 -11.82 32.76 -12.16
N ARG A 211 -11.76 31.85 -13.13
CA ARG A 211 -12.76 31.65 -14.17
C ARG A 211 -13.92 30.80 -13.66
N PHE A 212 -13.61 29.72 -12.97
CA PHE A 212 -14.58 28.85 -12.28
C PHE A 212 -13.86 28.02 -11.21
N PHE A 213 -14.65 27.33 -10.39
CA PHE A 213 -14.18 26.39 -9.37
C PHE A 213 -14.75 25.00 -9.63
N ALA A 214 -14.08 23.97 -9.15
CA ALA A 214 -14.70 22.67 -8.90
C ALA A 214 -14.52 22.30 -7.42
N LEU A 215 -15.56 21.76 -6.79
CA LEU A 215 -15.59 21.45 -5.36
C LEU A 215 -16.03 20.01 -5.17
N ASP A 216 -15.32 19.30 -4.30
CA ASP A 216 -15.60 17.93 -3.89
C ASP A 216 -15.44 17.80 -2.36
N VAL A 217 -16.22 16.91 -1.74
CA VAL A 217 -16.18 16.70 -0.28
C VAL A 217 -16.14 15.23 0.11
N GLU A 218 -15.42 14.94 1.20
CA GLU A 218 -15.47 13.65 1.88
C GLU A 218 -16.32 13.76 3.16
N THR A 219 -17.07 12.71 3.51
CA THR A 219 -17.97 12.69 4.68
C THR A 219 -17.59 11.60 5.67
N ALA A 220 -17.64 11.89 6.96
CA ALA A 220 -17.22 10.95 8.01
C ALA A 220 -18.15 9.73 8.11
N ASN A 221 -19.45 9.91 7.88
CA ASN A 221 -20.45 8.85 8.02
C ASN A 221 -21.69 9.08 7.12
N ASN A 222 -22.74 8.28 7.31
CA ASN A 222 -23.97 8.33 6.49
C ASN A 222 -24.76 9.65 6.58
N ASP A 223 -24.47 10.52 7.56
CA ASP A 223 -24.95 11.90 7.56
C ASP A 223 -24.20 12.71 6.49
N ARG A 224 -24.94 13.18 5.49
CA ARG A 224 -24.40 14.02 4.40
C ARG A 224 -23.76 15.31 4.91
N GLY A 225 -24.18 15.81 6.08
CA GLY A 225 -23.60 16.99 6.70
C GLY A 225 -22.28 16.74 7.43
N SER A 226 -21.83 15.48 7.58
CA SER A 226 -20.62 15.11 8.33
C SER A 226 -19.32 15.33 7.55
N ILE A 227 -19.19 16.46 6.84
CA ILE A 227 -18.04 16.76 5.98
C ILE A 227 -16.74 16.75 6.79
N CYS A 228 -15.76 15.94 6.36
CA CYS A 228 -14.46 15.79 7.02
C CYS A 228 -13.27 16.27 6.16
N GLN A 229 -13.49 16.55 4.88
CA GLN A 229 -12.54 17.20 3.98
C GLN A 229 -13.28 17.97 2.90
N ILE A 230 -12.70 19.09 2.46
CA ILE A 230 -13.17 19.83 1.30
C ILE A 230 -11.97 20.10 0.39
N GLY A 231 -12.12 19.76 -0.89
CA GLY A 231 -11.20 20.13 -1.96
C GLY A 231 -11.85 21.14 -2.90
N VAL A 232 -11.09 22.15 -3.31
CA VAL A 232 -11.52 23.15 -4.30
C VAL A 232 -10.42 23.33 -5.34
N ALA A 233 -10.71 22.96 -6.58
CA ALA A 233 -9.87 23.30 -7.73
C ALA A 233 -10.26 24.68 -8.25
N CYS A 234 -9.32 25.62 -8.20
CA CYS A 234 -9.48 27.00 -8.61
C CYS A 234 -8.87 27.15 -10.01
N VAL A 235 -9.73 27.36 -11.02
CA VAL A 235 -9.30 27.48 -12.42
C VAL A 235 -9.13 28.94 -12.78
N ARG A 236 -7.93 29.31 -13.25
CA ARG A 236 -7.60 30.69 -13.62
C ARG A 236 -8.00 31.00 -15.07
N PRO A 237 -8.02 32.28 -15.48
CA PRO A 237 -8.34 32.68 -16.87
C PRO A 237 -7.43 32.05 -17.93
N ASP A 238 -6.19 31.71 -17.57
CA ASP A 238 -5.23 31.00 -18.44
C ASP A 238 -5.40 29.47 -18.43
N ASN A 239 -6.42 28.96 -17.72
CA ASN A 239 -6.74 27.56 -17.52
C ASN A 239 -5.71 26.77 -16.70
N SER A 240 -4.82 27.44 -15.98
CA SER A 240 -4.06 26.81 -14.89
C SER A 240 -5.00 26.46 -13.73
N ILE A 241 -4.69 25.36 -13.03
CA ILE A 241 -5.49 24.86 -11.90
C ILE A 241 -4.63 24.88 -10.64
N GLU A 242 -5.10 25.61 -9.64
CA GLU A 242 -4.57 25.60 -8.28
C GLU A 242 -5.57 24.89 -7.35
N THR A 243 -5.13 23.90 -6.59
CA THR A 243 -6.01 23.15 -5.68
C THR A 243 -5.83 23.62 -4.25
N TRP A 244 -6.92 24.00 -3.61
CA TRP A 244 -6.99 24.26 -2.18
C TRP A 244 -7.69 23.09 -1.48
N VAL A 245 -7.10 22.59 -0.40
CA VAL A 245 -7.65 21.46 0.38
C VAL A 245 -7.62 21.81 1.85
N THR A 246 -8.67 21.44 2.58
CA THR A 246 -8.69 21.53 4.03
C THR A 246 -9.40 20.35 4.64
N TYR A 247 -8.90 19.91 5.80
CA TYR A 247 -9.67 19.02 6.68
C TYR A 247 -10.72 19.84 7.42
N VAL A 248 -11.84 19.19 7.74
CA VAL A 248 -12.94 19.78 8.48
C VAL A 248 -13.20 18.91 9.70
N ASP A 249 -13.35 19.50 10.87
CA ASP A 249 -13.91 18.78 12.02
C ASP A 249 -15.45 18.73 11.86
N PRO A 250 -16.04 17.56 11.53
CA PRO A 250 -17.49 17.41 11.37
C PRO A 250 -18.24 17.44 12.71
N GLN A 251 -17.53 17.42 13.85
CA GLN A 251 -18.09 17.36 15.20
C GLN A 251 -19.04 16.17 15.42
N VAL A 252 -18.72 15.02 14.80
CA VAL A 252 -19.46 13.77 14.96
C VAL A 252 -18.64 12.70 15.67
N GLU A 253 -19.30 11.90 16.49
CA GLU A 253 -18.67 10.80 17.23
C GLU A 253 -18.51 9.54 16.35
N ARG A 254 -19.43 9.33 15.41
CA ARG A 254 -19.46 8.14 14.56
C ARG A 254 -18.71 8.36 13.25
N TRP A 255 -17.77 7.45 12.95
CA TRP A 255 -17.04 7.42 11.68
C TRP A 255 -17.31 6.09 10.99
N VAL A 256 -17.73 6.15 9.73
CA VAL A 256 -18.07 4.97 8.91
C VAL A 256 -17.23 4.95 7.65
N PHE A 257 -17.01 6.08 6.98
CA PHE A 257 -16.38 6.12 5.67
C PHE A 257 -14.86 6.30 5.70
N THR A 258 -14.23 6.25 6.87
CA THR A 258 -12.77 6.20 7.00
C THR A 258 -12.13 5.10 6.14
N TYR A 259 -12.80 3.97 5.90
CA TYR A 259 -12.26 2.92 5.02
C TYR A 259 -12.22 3.33 3.53
N LEU A 260 -13.03 4.31 3.13
CA LEU A 260 -13.12 4.79 1.75
C LEU A 260 -11.99 5.77 1.47
N HIS A 261 -11.88 6.83 2.29
CA HIS A 261 -10.99 7.97 2.04
C HIS A 261 -9.82 8.10 3.02
N GLY A 262 -9.73 7.23 4.03
CA GLY A 262 -8.61 7.25 5.00
C GLY A 262 -8.65 8.38 6.04
N ILE A 263 -9.69 9.22 6.02
CA ILE A 263 -9.87 10.35 6.96
C ILE A 263 -10.65 9.85 8.17
N SER A 264 -10.09 10.10 9.35
CA SER A 264 -10.63 9.68 10.65
C SER A 264 -10.82 10.88 11.58
N ALA A 265 -11.49 10.66 12.72
CA ALA A 265 -11.59 11.63 13.81
C ALA A 265 -10.22 12.21 14.22
N ARG A 266 -9.17 11.39 14.10
CA ARG A 266 -7.80 11.77 14.39
C ARG A 266 -7.19 12.64 13.30
N THR A 267 -7.46 12.34 12.03
CA THR A 267 -6.99 13.13 10.89
C THR A 267 -7.46 14.59 10.99
N VAL A 268 -8.68 14.78 11.46
CA VAL A 268 -9.30 16.10 11.61
C VAL A 268 -9.10 16.72 13.00
N GLN A 269 -8.24 16.14 13.85
CA GLN A 269 -8.00 16.65 15.19
C GLN A 269 -7.38 18.04 15.14
N GLY A 270 -8.11 19.05 15.63
CA GLY A 270 -7.67 20.45 15.58
C GLY A 270 -7.88 21.14 14.23
N ALA A 271 -8.49 20.44 13.26
CA ALA A 271 -8.98 21.04 12.03
C ALA A 271 -10.05 22.11 12.32
N PRO A 272 -10.25 23.07 11.41
CA PRO A 272 -11.35 24.01 11.53
C PRO A 272 -12.70 23.30 11.45
N THR A 273 -13.70 23.85 12.13
CA THR A 273 -15.09 23.43 11.99
C THR A 273 -15.64 23.80 10.61
N PHE A 274 -16.73 23.14 10.20
CA PHE A 274 -17.42 23.49 8.95
C PHE A 274 -17.81 24.98 8.90
N ALA A 275 -18.24 25.56 10.02
CA ALA A 275 -18.61 26.97 10.11
C ALA A 275 -17.44 27.92 9.80
N GLU A 276 -16.24 27.61 10.32
CA GLU A 276 -15.02 28.38 10.07
C GLU A 276 -14.62 28.29 8.59
N VAL A 277 -14.64 27.09 8.01
CA VAL A 277 -14.32 26.86 6.59
C VAL A 277 -15.34 27.50 5.65
N LEU A 278 -16.63 27.40 5.97
CA LEU A 278 -17.70 28.00 5.15
C LEU A 278 -17.55 29.52 5.06
N SER A 279 -17.03 30.20 6.09
CA SER A 279 -16.80 31.64 6.02
C SER A 279 -15.82 32.02 4.91
N VAL A 280 -14.71 31.26 4.80
CA VAL A 280 -13.67 31.45 3.77
C VAL A 280 -14.23 31.11 2.40
N LEU A 281 -14.90 29.96 2.26
CA LEU A 281 -15.46 29.53 0.98
C LEU A 281 -16.58 30.47 0.48
N ARG A 282 -17.40 31.00 1.39
CA ARG A 282 -18.48 31.91 1.02
C ARG A 282 -17.93 33.17 0.36
N GLU A 283 -16.86 33.74 0.89
CA GLU A 283 -16.22 34.92 0.32
C GLU A 283 -15.51 34.58 -0.99
N ALA A 284 -14.72 33.51 -1.00
CA ALA A 284 -13.88 33.14 -2.13
C ALA A 284 -14.66 32.69 -3.38
N LEU A 285 -15.75 31.93 -3.20
CA LEU A 285 -16.55 31.37 -4.31
C LEU A 285 -17.71 32.31 -4.70
N ASN A 286 -17.84 33.47 -4.06
CA ASN A 286 -18.94 34.40 -4.32
C ASN A 286 -18.94 34.89 -5.77
N GLY A 287 -20.09 34.80 -6.45
CA GLY A 287 -20.24 35.20 -7.85
C GLY A 287 -19.52 34.30 -8.87
N GLY A 288 -18.82 33.24 -8.43
CA GLY A 288 -18.18 32.26 -9.30
C GLY A 288 -19.09 31.07 -9.64
N THR A 289 -18.84 30.44 -10.79
CA THR A 289 -19.44 29.14 -11.13
C THR A 289 -18.69 28.02 -10.40
N VAL A 290 -19.43 27.13 -9.75
CA VAL A 290 -18.89 26.00 -8.96
C VAL A 290 -19.36 24.69 -9.56
N TYR A 291 -18.44 23.92 -10.12
CA TYR A 291 -18.69 22.57 -10.60
C TYR A 291 -18.60 21.57 -9.46
N GLN A 292 -19.53 20.62 -9.44
CA GLN A 292 -19.43 19.36 -8.70
C GLN A 292 -19.41 18.20 -9.70
N HIS A 293 -19.10 16.99 -9.24
CA HIS A 293 -19.21 15.79 -10.06
C HIS A 293 -20.29 14.87 -9.50
N SER A 294 -21.50 14.96 -10.07
CA SER A 294 -22.77 14.47 -9.50
C SER A 294 -23.37 15.43 -8.46
N GLY A 295 -24.60 15.14 -8.02
CA GLY A 295 -25.37 16.00 -7.13
C GLY A 295 -24.99 15.96 -5.64
N PHE A 296 -23.97 15.18 -5.26
CA PHE A 296 -23.69 14.88 -3.86
C PHE A 296 -23.15 16.09 -3.09
N ASP A 297 -22.13 16.78 -3.61
CA ASP A 297 -21.39 17.82 -2.88
C ASP A 297 -22.27 19.01 -2.48
N ARG A 298 -23.10 19.50 -3.41
CA ARG A 298 -24.10 20.54 -3.12
C ARG A 298 -25.05 20.11 -2.00
N SER A 299 -25.47 18.84 -2.00
CA SER A 299 -26.38 18.32 -0.96
C SER A 299 -25.68 18.18 0.39
N ALA A 300 -24.40 17.80 0.41
CA ALA A 300 -23.57 17.72 1.61
C ALA A 300 -23.33 19.11 2.22
N ILE A 301 -22.97 20.10 1.40
CA ILE A 301 -22.82 21.51 1.82
C ILE A 301 -24.14 22.03 2.41
N ALA A 302 -25.28 21.76 1.78
CA ALA A 302 -26.59 22.17 2.30
C ALA A 302 -26.92 21.49 3.64
N ALA A 303 -26.64 20.20 3.77
CA ALA A 303 -26.86 19.45 5.02
C ALA A 303 -25.97 19.96 6.16
N ALA A 304 -24.68 20.20 5.89
CA ALA A 304 -23.74 20.76 6.85
C ALA A 304 -24.14 22.18 7.29
N CYS A 305 -24.64 23.01 6.37
CA CYS A 305 -25.24 24.31 6.71
C CYS A 305 -26.44 24.14 7.66
N GLY A 306 -27.32 23.17 7.38
CA GLY A 306 -28.45 22.82 8.25
C GLY A 306 -28.01 22.41 9.66
N ASN A 307 -27.01 21.52 9.77
CA ASN A 307 -26.47 21.05 11.05
C ASN A 307 -25.86 22.19 11.88
N CYS A 308 -25.27 23.20 11.23
CA CYS A 308 -24.67 24.37 11.89
C CYS A 308 -25.65 25.55 12.07
N GLY A 309 -26.90 25.46 11.60
CA GLY A 309 -27.85 26.59 11.62
C GLY A 309 -27.41 27.78 10.76
N LEU A 310 -26.61 27.54 9.72
CA LEU A 310 -26.07 28.57 8.83
C LEU A 310 -26.88 28.64 7.53
N PRO A 311 -27.02 29.84 6.92
CA PRO A 311 -27.68 29.95 5.63
C PRO A 311 -26.83 29.31 4.54
N THR A 312 -27.45 28.50 3.68
CA THR A 312 -26.78 27.88 2.52
C THR A 312 -26.30 28.95 1.54
N PRO A 313 -25.05 28.90 1.07
CA PRO A 313 -24.54 29.85 0.07
C PRO A 313 -25.25 29.66 -1.27
N GLN A 314 -25.53 30.77 -1.97
CA GLN A 314 -26.15 30.78 -3.30
C GLN A 314 -25.10 30.77 -4.42
N TRP A 315 -24.25 29.73 -4.45
CA TRP A 315 -23.28 29.55 -5.54
C TRP A 315 -23.97 29.08 -6.83
N ASP A 316 -23.43 29.44 -7.99
CA ASP A 316 -23.90 28.92 -9.30
C ASP A 316 -23.36 27.49 -9.50
N TRP A 317 -24.07 26.52 -8.93
CA TRP A 317 -23.71 25.11 -9.03
C TRP A 317 -23.96 24.55 -10.44
N ARG A 318 -22.94 23.90 -11.00
CA ARG A 318 -22.99 23.13 -12.25
C ARG A 318 -22.54 21.70 -12.03
N ASP A 319 -22.98 20.79 -12.88
CA ASP A 319 -22.64 19.37 -12.79
C ASP A 319 -21.76 18.96 -13.97
N SER A 320 -20.52 18.60 -13.67
CA SER A 320 -19.53 18.16 -14.67
C SER A 320 -19.91 16.84 -15.33
N VAL A 321 -20.82 16.03 -14.77
CA VAL A 321 -21.37 14.83 -15.44
C VAL A 321 -22.16 15.21 -16.68
N HIS A 322 -22.90 16.32 -16.65
CA HIS A 322 -23.61 16.81 -17.84
C HIS A 322 -22.65 17.28 -18.92
N VAL A 323 -21.58 17.97 -18.52
CA VAL A 323 -20.50 18.39 -19.42
C VAL A 323 -19.83 17.17 -20.04
N ALA A 324 -19.45 16.18 -19.22
CA ALA A 324 -18.79 14.95 -19.67
C ALA A 324 -19.66 14.12 -20.63
N ARG A 325 -20.98 14.04 -20.37
CA ARG A 325 -21.93 13.35 -21.26
C ARG A 325 -22.06 13.99 -22.63
N ALA A 326 -21.90 15.31 -22.71
CA ALA A 326 -21.94 16.04 -23.96
C ALA A 326 -20.62 15.89 -24.75
N ALA A 327 -19.48 15.94 -24.05
CA ALA A 327 -18.15 15.85 -24.65
C ALA A 327 -17.74 14.43 -25.06
N TRP A 328 -18.13 13.41 -24.27
CA TRP A 328 -17.78 12.00 -24.49
C TRP A 328 -19.02 11.08 -24.45
N PRO A 329 -19.96 11.21 -25.40
CA PRO A 329 -21.17 10.39 -25.43
C PRO A 329 -20.90 8.88 -25.55
N GLU A 330 -19.75 8.49 -26.10
CA GLU A 330 -19.28 7.12 -26.30
C GLU A 330 -19.01 6.36 -24.99
N LEU A 331 -18.82 7.05 -23.86
CA LEU A 331 -18.61 6.40 -22.56
C LEU A 331 -19.91 5.87 -21.92
N ARG A 332 -21.07 6.12 -22.55
CA ARG A 332 -22.35 5.55 -22.09
C ARG A 332 -22.32 4.02 -22.17
N GLY A 333 -22.44 3.36 -21.02
CA GLY A 333 -22.47 1.89 -20.92
C GLY A 333 -21.10 1.20 -20.83
N ASN A 334 -19.99 1.93 -20.91
CA ASN A 334 -18.61 1.39 -20.85
C ASN A 334 -17.84 1.91 -19.62
N GLY A 335 -18.41 1.73 -18.42
CA GLY A 335 -17.90 2.31 -17.16
C GLY A 335 -18.55 3.65 -16.77
N GLY A 336 -19.23 4.32 -17.70
CA GLY A 336 -20.04 5.51 -17.44
C GLY A 336 -19.24 6.81 -17.31
N HIS A 337 -19.89 7.88 -16.85
CA HIS A 337 -19.30 9.22 -16.72
C HIS A 337 -18.85 9.54 -15.29
N GLY A 338 -18.60 8.53 -14.46
CA GLY A 338 -18.05 8.75 -13.12
C GLY A 338 -16.56 9.11 -13.18
N LEU A 339 -16.07 9.82 -12.16
CA LEU A 339 -14.67 10.28 -12.11
C LEU A 339 -13.65 9.16 -12.32
N ALA A 340 -13.86 7.94 -11.79
CA ALA A 340 -12.93 6.83 -12.01
C ALA A 340 -12.80 6.45 -13.50
N SER A 341 -13.91 6.40 -14.24
CA SER A 341 -13.91 6.10 -15.68
C SER A 341 -13.30 7.25 -16.48
N LEU A 342 -13.64 8.49 -16.14
CA LEU A 342 -13.09 9.68 -16.79
C LEU A 342 -11.59 9.84 -16.51
N LYS A 343 -11.11 9.57 -15.29
CA LYS A 343 -9.69 9.59 -14.94
C LYS A 343 -8.89 8.61 -15.80
N GLN A 344 -9.40 7.38 -15.99
CA GLN A 344 -8.78 6.39 -16.86
C GLN A 344 -8.81 6.84 -18.33
N HIS A 345 -9.94 7.34 -18.81
CA HIS A 345 -10.10 7.79 -20.20
C HIS A 345 -9.23 9.00 -20.55
N LEU A 346 -9.05 9.93 -19.60
CA LEU A 346 -8.32 11.19 -19.77
C LEU A 346 -6.85 11.09 -19.36
N GLY A 347 -6.37 9.91 -18.92
CA GLY A 347 -4.98 9.66 -18.54
C GLY A 347 -4.54 10.42 -17.29
N LEU A 348 -5.45 10.60 -16.33
CA LEU A 348 -5.19 11.32 -15.08
C LEU A 348 -4.57 10.39 -14.04
N VAL A 349 -3.43 10.78 -13.47
CA VAL A 349 -2.71 10.00 -12.45
C VAL A 349 -2.75 10.77 -11.15
N PHE A 350 -3.56 10.31 -10.21
CA PHE A 350 -3.71 10.88 -8.86
C PHE A 350 -4.05 9.76 -7.86
N GLU A 351 -3.85 9.98 -6.56
CA GLU A 351 -4.32 9.05 -5.53
C GLU A 351 -5.86 9.06 -5.44
N HIS A 352 -6.49 7.93 -5.12
CA HIS A 352 -7.95 7.79 -5.06
C HIS A 352 -8.47 8.17 -3.66
N HIS A 353 -9.55 8.96 -3.59
CA HIS A 353 -10.23 9.40 -2.35
C HIS A 353 -9.53 10.53 -1.56
N ASP A 354 -9.03 11.52 -2.30
CA ASP A 354 -8.68 12.83 -1.77
C ASP A 354 -9.57 13.88 -2.45
N ALA A 355 -10.30 14.65 -1.65
CA ALA A 355 -11.25 15.65 -2.17
C ALA A 355 -10.57 16.68 -3.09
N GLY A 356 -9.29 16.98 -2.87
CA GLY A 356 -8.53 17.89 -3.73
C GLY A 356 -8.30 17.31 -5.12
N GLU A 357 -7.94 16.03 -5.19
CA GLU A 357 -7.71 15.32 -6.45
C GLU A 357 -8.99 15.05 -7.23
N ASP A 358 -10.10 14.78 -6.54
CA ASP A 358 -11.41 14.63 -7.17
C ASP A 358 -11.96 15.97 -7.67
N ALA A 359 -11.81 17.06 -6.91
CA ALA A 359 -12.11 18.42 -7.37
C ALA A 359 -11.26 18.81 -8.58
N ARG A 360 -9.96 18.51 -8.56
CA ARG A 360 -9.06 18.76 -9.70
C ARG A 360 -9.50 17.99 -10.93
N ALA A 361 -9.82 16.71 -10.80
CA ALA A 361 -10.30 15.89 -11.91
C ALA A 361 -11.60 16.43 -12.50
N ALA A 362 -12.55 16.88 -11.67
CA ALA A 362 -13.78 17.52 -12.12
C ALA A 362 -13.52 18.82 -12.91
N ALA A 363 -12.57 19.65 -12.47
CA ALA A 363 -12.15 20.84 -13.23
C ALA A 363 -11.49 20.48 -14.57
N GLU A 364 -10.63 19.47 -14.58
CA GLU A 364 -9.96 18.99 -15.79
C GLU A 364 -10.94 18.39 -16.82
N VAL A 365 -12.02 17.74 -16.36
CA VAL A 365 -13.12 17.28 -17.22
C VAL A 365 -13.78 18.45 -17.95
N VAL A 366 -14.04 19.56 -17.24
CA VAL A 366 -14.63 20.77 -17.85
C VAL A 366 -13.68 21.39 -18.88
N LEU A 367 -12.41 21.58 -18.53
CA LEU A 367 -11.43 22.17 -19.46
C LEU A 367 -11.25 21.34 -20.73
N ARG A 368 -11.15 20.01 -20.59
CA ARG A 368 -11.01 19.13 -21.76
C ARG A 368 -12.27 19.09 -22.62
N ALA A 369 -13.46 19.18 -22.01
CA ALA A 369 -14.71 19.27 -22.76
C ALA A 369 -14.80 20.56 -23.60
N GLU A 370 -14.10 21.62 -23.18
CA GLU A 370 -13.98 22.89 -23.93
C GLU A 370 -12.84 22.86 -24.98
N GLY A 371 -12.13 21.73 -25.13
CA GLY A 371 -10.99 21.61 -26.04
C GLY A 371 -9.69 22.23 -25.52
N VAL A 372 -9.60 22.51 -24.21
CA VAL A 372 -8.45 23.15 -23.56
C VAL A 372 -7.62 22.13 -22.78
N GLN A 373 -6.29 22.21 -22.86
CA GLN A 373 -5.39 21.48 -21.96
C GLN A 373 -4.90 22.39 -20.82
N PRO A 374 -4.97 21.96 -19.55
CA PRO A 374 -4.51 22.76 -18.42
C PRO A 374 -2.98 22.94 -18.44
N VAL A 375 -2.52 24.15 -18.13
CA VAL A 375 -1.08 24.45 -17.98
C VAL A 375 -0.60 23.89 -16.64
N ARG A 376 0.42 23.03 -16.65
CA ARG A 376 1.01 22.45 -15.43
C ARG A 376 1.95 23.44 -14.75
N THR A 377 1.59 23.92 -13.56
CA THR A 377 2.48 24.69 -12.68
C THR A 377 3.09 23.77 -11.62
N GLY A 378 4.37 23.43 -11.79
CA GLY A 378 5.23 22.85 -10.76
C GLY A 378 6.60 23.55 -10.80
N PRO A 379 7.40 23.51 -9.73
CA PRO A 379 8.72 24.14 -9.74
C PRO A 379 9.58 23.52 -10.84
N ARG A 380 9.95 24.35 -11.80
CA ARG A 380 10.88 24.01 -12.86
C ARG A 380 12.25 23.90 -12.20
N VAL A 381 12.75 22.68 -12.01
CA VAL A 381 14.19 22.48 -11.77
C VAL A 381 14.90 22.94 -13.04
N GLN A 382 15.30 24.20 -13.05
CA GLN A 382 16.23 24.74 -14.01
C GLN A 382 17.58 24.10 -13.68
N THR A 383 18.02 23.19 -14.54
CA THR A 383 19.44 22.97 -14.79
C THR A 383 20.06 24.31 -15.22
N GLY A 384 20.55 25.07 -14.25
CA GLY A 384 21.43 26.21 -14.45
C GLY A 384 22.86 25.77 -14.16
N GLN A 385 23.63 25.52 -15.22
CA GLN A 385 25.09 25.59 -15.17
C GLN A 385 25.51 27.06 -15.04
N ILE A 386 26.59 27.30 -14.28
CA ILE A 386 27.66 28.32 -14.39
C ILE A 386 28.46 28.21 -13.07
N THR A 387 29.47 27.33 -12.99
CA THR A 387 30.91 27.46 -13.35
C THR A 387 31.76 28.14 -12.28
N ILE A 388 32.81 27.43 -11.83
CA ILE A 388 34.07 28.01 -11.38
C ILE A 388 35.16 27.43 -12.30
N ALA A 389 35.88 28.35 -12.96
CA ALA A 389 37.25 28.37 -13.52
C ALA A 389 38.22 27.26 -13.04
N ASP A 390 39.29 26.86 -13.71
CA ASP A 390 39.96 27.06 -15.02
C ASP A 390 40.73 25.71 -15.21
N ASP A 391 41.07 25.20 -16.39
CA ASP A 391 42.26 25.61 -17.14
C ASP A 391 42.29 24.90 -18.51
N GLU A 392 42.61 25.72 -19.53
CA GLU A 392 43.36 25.47 -20.77
C GLU A 392 42.77 24.49 -21.82
N GLU A 393 42.09 24.97 -22.87
CA GLU A 393 42.58 25.61 -24.12
C GLU A 393 42.98 24.58 -25.20
N PHE A 394 42.19 24.48 -26.28
CA PHE A 394 42.57 24.87 -27.65
C PHE A 394 41.49 24.46 -28.68
N ASP A 395 41.05 25.45 -29.45
CA ASP A 395 40.14 25.36 -30.60
C ASP A 395 40.78 24.67 -31.83
N LEU A 396 39.96 24.14 -32.73
CA LEU A 396 39.80 24.65 -34.11
C LEU A 396 38.80 23.83 -34.94
N ILE A 397 38.16 24.58 -35.84
CA ILE A 397 37.00 24.30 -36.69
C ILE A 397 37.41 23.43 -37.91
N GLU A 398 36.43 22.77 -38.56
CA GLU A 398 36.05 22.94 -40.00
C GLU A 398 35.60 21.67 -40.76
N ASP A 399 34.79 21.96 -41.78
CA ASP A 399 33.93 21.15 -42.65
C ASP A 399 34.56 19.96 -43.42
N GLY A 400 33.66 19.08 -43.91
CA GLY A 400 33.68 18.72 -45.33
C GLY A 400 34.23 17.35 -45.77
N ASN A 401 33.31 16.48 -46.17
CA ASN A 401 33.29 15.51 -47.29
C ASN A 401 34.58 14.85 -47.89
N GLU A 402 34.44 13.54 -48.12
CA GLU A 402 35.00 12.69 -49.20
C GLU A 402 36.52 12.36 -49.34
N THR A 403 36.79 11.06 -49.09
CA THR A 403 37.37 10.08 -50.05
C THR A 403 38.87 10.11 -50.43
N VAL A 404 39.60 9.17 -49.79
CA VAL A 404 40.63 8.23 -50.32
C VAL A 404 42.04 8.73 -50.66
N MET A 405 43.01 8.14 -49.94
CA MET A 405 44.27 7.67 -50.52
C MET A 405 44.72 6.34 -49.87
N ARG A 406 44.82 5.28 -50.70
CA ARG A 406 45.73 4.11 -50.52
C ARG A 406 47.17 4.61 -50.72
N VAL A 407 48.26 4.00 -50.24
CA VAL A 407 48.84 2.65 -50.49
C VAL A 407 49.92 2.45 -49.38
N ARG A 408 50.13 1.30 -48.72
CA ARG A 408 50.81 0.09 -49.23
C ARG A 408 50.68 -1.11 -48.29
N GLU A 409 50.39 -2.25 -48.91
CA GLU A 409 50.61 -3.61 -48.42
C GLU A 409 52.09 -3.96 -48.30
N THR A 410 52.40 -4.81 -47.32
CA THR A 410 53.44 -5.84 -47.43
C THR A 410 52.93 -7.15 -46.83
N ALA A 411 53.44 -8.24 -47.40
CA ALA A 411 52.83 -9.55 -47.56
C ALA A 411 52.79 -10.48 -46.33
N ALA A 412 51.98 -11.54 -46.52
CA ALA A 412 51.65 -12.61 -45.60
C ALA A 412 52.72 -13.69 -45.42
N ALA A 413 52.65 -14.37 -44.26
CA ALA A 413 52.87 -15.81 -44.10
C ALA A 413 51.99 -16.28 -42.92
N SER A 414 50.85 -16.94 -43.14
CA SER A 414 50.63 -18.39 -43.39
C SER A 414 50.22 -19.15 -42.12
N MET A 415 48.96 -19.58 -42.12
CA MET A 415 48.28 -20.36 -41.07
C MET A 415 48.89 -21.75 -40.85
N PRO A 416 48.67 -22.32 -39.66
CA PRO A 416 48.16 -23.68 -39.59
C PRO A 416 46.75 -23.70 -39.00
N SER A 417 45.88 -24.36 -39.75
CA SER A 417 44.66 -25.01 -39.28
C SER A 417 45.00 -25.97 -38.13
N ASN A 418 44.45 -25.74 -36.94
CA ASN A 418 43.58 -26.70 -36.24
C ASN A 418 43.26 -26.21 -34.82
N ALA A 419 41.98 -26.43 -34.47
CA ALA A 419 41.34 -26.34 -33.15
C ALA A 419 40.80 -24.97 -32.72
N VAL A 420 39.47 -24.95 -32.54
CA VAL A 420 38.75 -24.06 -31.62
C VAL A 420 39.27 -24.29 -30.18
N PRO A 421 39.65 -23.25 -29.41
CA PRO A 421 39.17 -23.12 -28.01
C PRO A 421 39.14 -21.66 -27.50
N ARG A 422 38.21 -21.15 -26.68
CA ARG A 422 37.08 -21.72 -25.94
C ARG A 422 36.02 -20.61 -25.82
N GLN A 423 34.78 -20.93 -26.16
CA GLN A 423 33.61 -20.32 -25.52
C GLN A 423 33.92 -20.24 -24.01
N HIS A 424 33.72 -19.10 -23.35
CA HIS A 424 33.49 -19.18 -21.91
C HIS A 424 32.22 -20.02 -21.77
N ALA A 425 32.41 -21.32 -21.58
CA ALA A 425 31.33 -22.25 -21.33
C ALA A 425 30.61 -21.66 -20.12
N ALA A 426 29.33 -21.31 -20.32
CA ALA A 426 28.52 -20.72 -19.28
C ALA A 426 28.71 -21.57 -18.02
N ARG A 427 29.27 -20.97 -16.97
CA ARG A 427 29.62 -21.72 -15.77
C ARG A 427 28.31 -22.09 -15.10
N HIS A 428 28.01 -23.38 -15.10
CA HIS A 428 26.81 -23.87 -14.45
C HIS A 428 26.85 -23.56 -12.94
N ILE A 429 25.91 -22.73 -12.48
CA ILE A 429 25.78 -22.35 -11.08
C ILE A 429 24.92 -23.38 -10.36
N GLY A 430 23.77 -23.72 -10.92
CA GLY A 430 22.97 -24.82 -10.42
C GLY A 430 21.61 -24.94 -11.09
N THR A 431 20.92 -26.01 -10.74
CA THR A 431 19.55 -26.30 -11.18
C THR A 431 18.65 -26.45 -9.95
N THR A 432 17.44 -25.94 -10.05
CA THR A 432 16.42 -25.99 -8.99
C THR A 432 15.10 -26.46 -9.56
N GLU A 433 14.37 -27.25 -8.78
CA GLU A 433 13.01 -27.69 -9.13
C GLU A 433 12.02 -26.57 -8.78
N ILE A 434 11.12 -26.27 -9.71
CA ILE A 434 10.05 -25.31 -9.51
C ILE A 434 8.90 -25.98 -8.80
N THR A 435 8.56 -25.51 -7.60
CA THR A 435 7.39 -25.96 -6.83
C THR A 435 6.15 -25.14 -7.20
N GLN A 436 4.95 -25.61 -6.84
CA GLN A 436 3.74 -24.80 -6.99
C GLN A 436 3.85 -23.47 -6.22
N GLY A 437 4.46 -23.50 -5.03
CA GLY A 437 4.73 -22.30 -4.25
C GLY A 437 5.69 -21.30 -4.94
N ASN A 438 6.58 -21.76 -5.82
CA ASN A 438 7.41 -20.88 -6.65
C ASN A 438 6.55 -20.09 -7.65
N ILE A 439 5.62 -20.78 -8.31
CA ILE A 439 4.71 -20.24 -9.32
C ILE A 439 3.76 -19.22 -8.68
N ASP A 440 3.06 -19.60 -7.61
CA ASP A 440 2.07 -18.75 -6.94
C ASP A 440 2.68 -17.45 -6.40
N ASN A 441 3.99 -17.46 -6.11
CA ASN A 441 4.69 -16.36 -5.47
C ASN A 441 5.75 -15.70 -6.34
N ASN A 442 5.86 -16.08 -7.62
CA ASN A 442 6.78 -15.54 -8.61
C ASN A 442 8.24 -15.48 -8.10
N HIS A 443 8.77 -16.59 -7.60
CA HIS A 443 10.18 -16.67 -7.19
C HIS A 443 10.82 -18.00 -7.56
N ILE A 444 12.15 -18.00 -7.75
CA ILE A 444 12.95 -19.19 -8.02
C ILE A 444 13.91 -19.40 -6.84
N TYR A 445 13.77 -20.50 -6.09
CA TYR A 445 14.68 -20.78 -4.97
C TYR A 445 16.06 -21.18 -5.48
N LEU A 446 17.10 -20.56 -4.95
CA LEU A 446 18.49 -20.78 -5.30
C LEU A 446 19.26 -21.51 -4.19
N ARG A 447 18.54 -22.07 -3.20
CA ARG A 447 19.08 -22.57 -1.92
C ARG A 447 20.24 -23.57 -2.08
N SER A 448 20.16 -24.46 -3.07
CA SER A 448 21.12 -25.53 -3.33
C SER A 448 22.45 -25.05 -3.92
N PHE A 449 22.53 -23.81 -4.40
CA PHE A 449 23.72 -23.25 -5.04
C PHE A 449 23.94 -21.77 -4.72
N PHE A 450 23.31 -21.26 -3.67
CA PHE A 450 23.32 -19.84 -3.31
C PHE A 450 24.73 -19.31 -3.00
N GLU A 451 25.56 -20.15 -2.37
CA GLU A 451 26.94 -19.79 -1.99
C GLU A 451 27.88 -19.60 -3.19
N LYS A 452 27.44 -19.91 -4.41
CA LYS A 452 28.23 -19.75 -5.65
C LYS A 452 28.12 -18.35 -6.25
N PHE A 453 27.24 -17.50 -5.73
CA PHE A 453 27.11 -16.11 -6.14
C PHE A 453 28.11 -15.20 -5.38
N PRO A 454 28.54 -14.08 -5.97
CA PRO A 454 29.38 -13.09 -5.30
C PRO A 454 28.73 -12.56 -4.02
N ALA A 455 29.50 -12.46 -2.93
CA ALA A 455 28.99 -12.03 -1.62
C ALA A 455 28.47 -10.57 -1.64
N ASP A 456 29.05 -9.72 -2.47
CA ASP A 456 28.65 -8.31 -2.68
C ASP A 456 27.36 -8.17 -3.49
N ALA A 457 26.87 -9.25 -4.12
CA ALA A 457 25.57 -9.35 -4.78
C ALA A 457 24.45 -9.94 -3.90
N ILE A 458 24.77 -10.28 -2.64
CA ILE A 458 23.82 -10.84 -1.67
C ILE A 458 23.46 -9.78 -0.62
N GLY A 459 22.18 -9.41 -0.58
CA GLY A 459 21.63 -8.46 0.38
C GLY A 459 20.86 -9.14 1.52
N GLY A 460 20.38 -8.34 2.46
CA GLY A 460 19.47 -8.77 3.52
C GLY A 460 18.04 -9.07 3.03
N SER A 461 17.16 -9.39 3.98
CA SER A 461 15.81 -9.93 3.72
C SER A 461 14.79 -8.94 3.12
N ASN A 462 15.17 -7.68 2.91
CA ASN A 462 14.30 -6.62 2.40
C ASN A 462 15.05 -5.62 1.49
N ARG A 463 14.31 -4.82 0.72
CA ARG A 463 14.89 -3.86 -0.25
C ARG A 463 15.80 -2.80 0.40
N ALA A 464 15.54 -2.43 1.65
CA ALA A 464 16.37 -1.48 2.40
C ALA A 464 17.75 -2.06 2.78
N SER A 465 17.91 -3.38 2.68
CA SER A 465 19.17 -4.09 2.84
C SER A 465 19.61 -4.72 1.51
N ALA A 466 19.37 -4.05 0.39
CA ALA A 466 19.84 -4.52 -0.91
C ALA A 466 21.37 -4.70 -0.92
N ALA A 467 21.85 -5.62 -1.76
CA ALA A 467 23.28 -5.85 -1.91
C ALA A 467 24.00 -4.62 -2.44
N GLN A 468 25.32 -4.58 -2.25
CA GLN A 468 26.16 -3.49 -2.74
C GLN A 468 26.23 -3.45 -4.28
N ARG A 469 25.99 -4.59 -4.94
CA ARG A 469 26.06 -4.73 -6.39
C ARG A 469 24.86 -5.52 -6.91
N GLU A 470 24.30 -5.09 -8.04
CA GLU A 470 23.30 -5.86 -8.79
C GLU A 470 23.98 -6.81 -9.78
N ILE A 471 23.32 -7.93 -10.05
CA ILE A 471 23.63 -8.88 -11.12
C ILE A 471 22.69 -8.66 -12.30
N ALA A 472 23.22 -8.89 -13.50
CA ALA A 472 22.47 -8.95 -14.74
C ALA A 472 21.87 -10.35 -14.92
N VAL A 473 20.58 -10.43 -15.23
CA VAL A 473 19.86 -11.69 -15.47
C VAL A 473 19.25 -11.67 -16.87
N ASP A 474 19.76 -12.52 -17.74
CA ASP A 474 19.19 -12.86 -19.03
C ASP A 474 18.26 -14.08 -18.86
N TRP A 475 16.97 -13.88 -19.09
CA TRP A 475 15.93 -14.91 -18.94
C TRP A 475 15.19 -15.19 -20.26
N GLY A 476 15.68 -14.69 -21.39
CA GLY A 476 15.01 -14.82 -22.69
C GLY A 476 13.84 -13.83 -22.91
N GLY A 477 13.81 -12.74 -22.14
CA GLY A 477 12.76 -11.73 -22.12
C GLY A 477 12.79 -10.68 -23.23
N GLY A 478 13.94 -10.49 -23.87
CA GLY A 478 14.23 -9.38 -24.79
C GLY A 478 15.04 -8.24 -24.14
N THR A 479 14.97 -8.11 -22.81
CA THR A 479 15.79 -7.17 -22.01
C THR A 479 16.40 -7.88 -20.80
N VAL A 480 17.66 -7.59 -20.52
CA VAL A 480 18.36 -8.05 -19.31
C VAL A 480 17.80 -7.35 -18.07
N VAL A 481 17.65 -8.09 -16.97
CA VAL A 481 17.13 -7.54 -15.70
C VAL A 481 18.26 -7.37 -14.70
N MET A 482 18.40 -6.18 -14.13
CA MET A 482 19.32 -5.94 -13.01
C MET A 482 18.62 -6.26 -11.69
N THR A 483 19.21 -7.09 -10.82
CA THR A 483 18.66 -7.43 -9.49
C THR A 483 19.77 -7.83 -8.53
N ASP A 484 19.53 -7.79 -7.23
CA ASP A 484 20.36 -8.48 -6.22
C ASP A 484 19.69 -9.77 -5.71
N LEU A 485 20.35 -10.46 -4.78
CA LEU A 485 19.87 -11.70 -4.16
C LEU A 485 19.43 -11.48 -2.71
N ASP A 486 18.30 -12.07 -2.31
CA ASP A 486 17.85 -12.07 -0.91
C ASP A 486 18.59 -13.16 -0.13
N GLY A 487 19.48 -12.77 0.78
CA GLY A 487 20.33 -13.70 1.54
C GLY A 487 19.58 -14.57 2.55
N ALA A 488 18.41 -14.15 3.03
CA ALA A 488 17.63 -14.90 4.00
C ALA A 488 16.76 -15.96 3.34
N LYS A 489 16.08 -15.57 2.25
CA LYS A 489 15.13 -16.44 1.53
C LYS A 489 15.78 -17.16 0.34
N ARG A 490 17.00 -16.77 -0.03
CA ARG A 490 17.87 -17.38 -1.05
C ARG A 490 17.21 -17.47 -2.44
N PHE A 491 16.81 -16.33 -2.98
CA PHE A 491 16.17 -16.20 -4.30
C PHE A 491 16.46 -14.81 -4.92
N PHE A 492 16.21 -14.63 -6.22
CA PHE A 492 16.34 -13.33 -6.90
C PHE A 492 15.35 -12.29 -6.33
N ARG A 493 15.82 -11.12 -5.92
CA ARG A 493 14.97 -10.14 -5.21
C ARG A 493 13.88 -9.56 -6.11
N LYS A 494 14.21 -9.10 -7.33
CA LYS A 494 13.20 -8.61 -8.28
C LYS A 494 12.47 -9.81 -8.87
N ARG A 495 11.13 -9.76 -8.80
CA ARG A 495 10.22 -10.87 -9.13
C ARG A 495 9.35 -10.64 -10.37
N SER A 496 9.30 -9.41 -10.87
CA SER A 496 8.44 -9.04 -12.00
C SER A 496 8.75 -9.86 -13.25
N TRP A 497 10.03 -10.07 -13.55
CA TRP A 497 10.48 -10.87 -14.69
C TRP A 497 10.27 -12.37 -14.50
N ILE A 498 10.23 -12.86 -13.26
CA ILE A 498 10.01 -14.29 -12.97
C ILE A 498 8.59 -14.68 -13.34
N ARG A 499 7.63 -13.80 -13.05
CA ARG A 499 6.23 -13.99 -13.47
C ARG A 499 6.13 -14.14 -14.99
N GLU A 500 6.72 -13.20 -15.72
CA GLU A 500 6.71 -13.20 -17.18
C GLU A 500 7.47 -14.42 -17.74
N PHE A 501 8.60 -14.80 -17.13
CA PHE A 501 9.33 -16.02 -17.48
C PHE A 501 8.48 -17.29 -17.33
N PHE A 502 7.73 -17.42 -16.23
CA PHE A 502 6.84 -18.55 -15.99
C PHE A 502 5.68 -18.60 -16.98
N GLU A 503 5.01 -17.47 -17.21
CA GLU A 503 3.90 -17.35 -18.17
C GLU A 503 4.37 -17.64 -19.60
N ARG A 504 5.49 -17.05 -20.02
CA ARG A 504 6.05 -17.21 -21.39
C ARG A 504 6.48 -18.64 -21.71
N HIS A 505 7.06 -19.34 -20.74
CA HIS A 505 7.55 -20.71 -20.96
C HIS A 505 6.56 -21.80 -20.53
N GLY A 506 5.41 -21.41 -19.97
CA GLY A 506 4.37 -22.33 -19.49
C GLY A 506 4.87 -23.24 -18.37
N VAL A 507 5.65 -22.68 -17.44
CA VAL A 507 6.34 -23.44 -16.38
C VAL A 507 5.34 -24.10 -15.43
N ARG A 508 5.58 -25.36 -15.09
CA ARG A 508 4.75 -26.18 -14.20
C ARG A 508 5.53 -26.64 -12.98
N ALA A 509 4.81 -26.98 -11.91
CA ALA A 509 5.43 -27.61 -10.76
C ALA A 509 6.11 -28.92 -11.18
N GLY A 510 7.37 -29.11 -10.77
CA GLY A 510 8.22 -30.23 -11.18
C GLY A 510 9.14 -29.93 -12.37
N ASP A 511 9.00 -28.78 -13.05
CA ASP A 511 9.97 -28.33 -14.05
C ASP A 511 11.28 -27.90 -13.39
N MET A 512 12.39 -28.02 -14.12
CA MET A 512 13.70 -27.60 -13.63
C MET A 512 14.08 -26.25 -14.23
N VAL A 513 14.65 -25.35 -13.43
CA VAL A 513 15.26 -24.11 -13.90
C VAL A 513 16.75 -24.13 -13.63
N THR A 514 17.53 -23.85 -14.67
CA THR A 514 18.98 -23.82 -14.65
C THR A 514 19.47 -22.37 -14.65
N VAL A 515 20.48 -22.11 -13.82
CA VAL A 515 21.18 -20.82 -13.73
C VAL A 515 22.64 -21.00 -14.13
N GLU A 516 23.09 -20.23 -15.10
CA GLU A 516 24.46 -20.28 -15.62
C GLU A 516 25.09 -18.88 -15.57
N GLU A 517 26.34 -18.78 -15.14
CA GLU A 517 27.11 -17.54 -15.20
C GLU A 517 27.74 -17.42 -16.59
N VAL A 518 27.29 -16.44 -17.37
CA VAL A 518 27.73 -16.20 -18.76
C VAL A 518 28.86 -15.17 -18.84
N ALA A 519 28.95 -14.29 -17.84
CA ALA A 519 30.06 -13.37 -17.60
C ALA A 519 30.04 -12.97 -16.11
N PRO A 520 31.11 -12.33 -15.57
CA PRO A 520 31.08 -11.85 -14.18
C PRO A 520 29.82 -11.01 -13.89
N TYR A 521 29.12 -11.35 -12.80
CA TYR A 521 27.84 -10.73 -12.41
C TYR A 521 26.71 -10.83 -13.44
N SER A 522 26.84 -11.68 -14.46
CA SER A 522 25.86 -11.86 -15.53
C SER A 522 25.43 -13.32 -15.62
N TYR A 523 24.14 -13.57 -15.43
CA TYR A 523 23.58 -14.90 -15.32
C TYR A 523 22.49 -15.12 -16.36
N ARG A 524 22.47 -16.32 -16.94
CA ARG A 524 21.38 -16.81 -17.78
C ARG A 524 20.48 -17.74 -16.97
N VAL A 525 19.17 -17.55 -17.09
CA VAL A 525 18.15 -18.39 -16.47
C VAL A 525 17.36 -19.06 -17.59
N ALA A 526 17.32 -20.39 -17.59
CA ALA A 526 16.67 -21.18 -18.64
C ALA A 526 15.80 -22.29 -18.05
N LEU A 527 14.67 -22.56 -18.70
CA LEU A 527 13.82 -23.70 -18.38
C LEU A 527 14.44 -24.99 -18.95
N GLN A 528 14.57 -26.01 -18.11
CA GLN A 528 14.90 -27.37 -18.51
C GLN A 528 13.67 -28.25 -18.24
N ARG A 529 12.95 -28.58 -19.31
CA ARG A 529 11.81 -29.50 -19.21
C ARG A 529 12.31 -30.88 -18.82
N ARG A 530 11.58 -31.54 -17.92
CA ARG A 530 11.81 -32.95 -17.62
C ARG A 530 11.51 -33.74 -18.91
N ASN A 531 12.50 -34.44 -19.46
CA ASN A 531 12.19 -35.40 -20.52
C ASN A 531 11.24 -36.46 -19.95
N PRO A 532 10.17 -36.82 -20.68
CA PRO A 532 9.17 -37.77 -20.23
C PRO A 532 9.74 -39.14 -19.88
#